data_AF-A0A369UKN8-F1
#
_entry.id   AF-A0A369UKN8-F1
#
_cell.length_a   1.000
_cell.length_b   1.000
_cell.length_c   1.000
_cell.angle_alpha   90.00
_cell.angle_beta   90.00
_cell.angle_gamma   90.00
#
_symmetry.space_group_name_H-M   'P 1'
#
loop_
_entity.id
_entity.type
_entity.pdbx_description
1 polymer ?
#
loop_
_entity_poly.entity_id
_entity_poly.type
_entity_poly.pdbx_seq_one_letter_code
_entity_poly.pdbx_strand_id
1 'polypeptide(L)'
;MNTPALRINIIALALALSVPALVHAQQAAADTGTSPAPQDPSAKTYYAAQVGDTTRHLLQLQADGTQAGKHLPMLGDEASASYRRYLKSFEHPIPEYYQTTVGKNSNNGR
;
A
#
# COMPACT_ATOMS: atom_id res chain seq x y z
N MET A 1 -6.55 -41.82 -10.74
CA MET A 1 -7.19 -40.58 -11.22
C MET A 1 -6.79 -39.44 -10.29
N ASN A 2 -6.33 -38.36 -10.90
CA ASN A 2 -5.33 -37.44 -10.36
C ASN A 2 -5.93 -36.42 -9.37
N THR A 3 -5.22 -36.19 -8.25
CA THR A 3 -5.31 -34.97 -7.42
C THR A 3 -4.66 -33.80 -8.15
N PRO A 4 -5.14 -32.56 -7.94
CA PRO A 4 -4.36 -31.59 -7.12
C PRO A 4 -5.24 -30.64 -6.28
N ALA A 5 -4.98 -30.37 -4.99
CA ALA A 5 -3.85 -29.66 -4.37
C ALA A 5 -3.82 -28.14 -4.62
N LEU A 6 -3.98 -27.30 -3.56
CA LEU A 6 -3.28 -26.02 -3.35
C LEU A 6 -3.70 -25.37 -2.01
N ARG A 7 -2.91 -25.48 -0.93
CA ARG A 7 -1.77 -24.64 -0.49
C ARG A 7 -2.16 -23.33 0.21
N ILE A 8 -1.97 -23.38 1.53
CA ILE A 8 -1.64 -22.26 2.43
C ILE A 8 -0.38 -21.55 1.91
N ASN A 9 -0.37 -20.22 1.81
CA ASN A 9 0.67 -19.37 2.42
C ASN A 9 0.60 -17.89 2.01
N ILE A 10 0.45 -17.05 3.04
CA ILE A 10 1.30 -15.88 3.38
C ILE A 10 1.54 -14.87 2.25
N ILE A 11 0.79 -13.77 2.27
CA ILE A 11 1.25 -12.52 1.65
C ILE A 11 2.18 -11.85 2.65
N ALA A 12 3.49 -12.01 2.42
CA ALA A 12 4.53 -11.21 3.07
C ALA A 12 4.46 -9.78 2.52
N LEU A 13 4.17 -8.84 3.42
CA LEU A 13 4.26 -7.40 3.18
C LEU A 13 5.74 -7.00 3.20
N ALA A 14 6.32 -6.72 2.04
CA ALA A 14 7.65 -6.12 1.93
C ALA A 14 7.52 -4.68 1.43
N LEU A 15 7.63 -3.73 2.36
CA LEU A 15 7.79 -2.30 2.06
C LEU A 15 9.29 -2.05 1.84
N ALA A 16 9.72 -1.82 0.60
CA ALA A 16 11.10 -1.43 0.29
C ALA A 16 11.11 -0.02 -0.31
N LEU A 17 11.38 0.98 0.52
CA LEU A 17 11.82 2.29 0.08
C LEU A 17 13.28 2.16 -0.35
N SER A 18 13.54 2.25 -1.66
CA SER A 18 14.90 2.33 -2.20
C SER A 18 15.02 3.61 -3.03
N VAL A 19 15.85 4.54 -2.55
CA VAL A 19 16.25 5.75 -3.27
C VAL A 19 17.65 5.49 -3.84
N PRO A 20 17.84 5.42 -5.17
CA PRO A 20 19.19 5.48 -5.73
C PRO A 20 19.55 6.94 -6.01
N ALA A 21 20.55 7.42 -5.26
CA ALA A 21 21.27 8.65 -5.51
C ALA A 21 21.99 8.59 -6.88
N LEU A 22 22.03 9.75 -7.54
CA LEU A 22 22.72 10.04 -8.80
C LEU A 22 24.16 9.48 -8.83
N VAL A 23 24.47 8.68 -9.86
CA VAL A 23 25.82 8.60 -10.43
C VAL A 23 25.69 9.02 -11.90
N HIS A 24 26.17 10.22 -12.20
CA HIS A 24 26.36 10.68 -13.59
C HIS A 24 27.53 9.91 -14.19
N ALA A 25 27.24 8.87 -14.97
CA ALA A 25 28.21 8.27 -15.88
C ALA A 25 28.16 9.03 -17.22
N GLN A 26 29.16 9.87 -17.46
CA GLN A 26 29.35 10.56 -18.73
C GLN A 26 30.06 9.60 -19.70
N GLN A 27 29.34 9.10 -20.70
CA GLN A 27 29.92 8.35 -21.81
C GLN A 27 29.85 9.20 -23.08
N ALA A 28 31.01 9.68 -23.52
CA ALA A 28 31.23 10.18 -24.86
C ALA A 28 31.39 8.99 -25.83
N ALA A 29 30.80 9.08 -27.03
CA ALA A 29 31.48 8.92 -28.32
C ALA A 29 30.51 8.65 -29.49
N ALA A 30 30.95 9.19 -30.63
CA ALA A 30 30.75 8.68 -32.00
C ALA A 30 29.39 8.90 -32.69
N ASP A 31 29.36 10.01 -33.43
CA ASP A 31 28.65 10.13 -34.71
C ASP A 31 28.92 8.90 -35.60
N THR A 32 27.88 8.12 -35.85
CA THR A 32 27.86 7.09 -36.89
C THR A 32 26.56 7.27 -37.68
N GLY A 33 26.67 7.95 -38.82
CA GLY A 33 25.61 7.99 -39.83
C GLY A 33 25.14 6.58 -40.16
N THR A 34 23.85 6.33 -39.95
CA THR A 34 23.19 5.04 -40.25
C THR A 34 22.09 5.30 -41.26
N SER A 35 22.21 4.66 -42.43
CA SER A 35 21.17 4.58 -43.48
C SER A 35 19.87 3.99 -42.94
N PRO A 36 18.69 4.38 -43.47
CA PRO A 36 17.41 3.90 -42.98
C PRO A 36 17.19 2.41 -43.31
N ALA A 37 16.90 1.60 -42.29
CA ALA A 37 16.51 0.20 -42.40
C ALA A 37 15.00 0.06 -42.76
N PRO A 38 14.56 -1.09 -43.33
CA PRO A 38 13.16 -1.34 -43.69
C PRO A 38 12.24 -1.29 -42.47
N GLN A 39 11.12 -0.55 -42.57
CA GLN A 39 10.14 -0.44 -41.50
C GLN A 39 9.21 -1.66 -41.49
N ASP A 40 9.22 -2.41 -40.39
CA ASP A 40 8.28 -3.51 -40.14
C ASP A 40 6.87 -2.93 -39.84
N PRO A 41 5.83 -3.26 -40.63
CA PRO A 41 4.49 -2.73 -40.44
C PRO A 41 3.79 -3.20 -39.16
N SER A 42 4.40 -4.12 -38.40
CA SER A 42 3.88 -4.61 -37.12
C SER A 42 4.46 -3.89 -35.89
N ALA A 43 5.34 -2.90 -36.09
CA ALA A 43 5.92 -2.11 -35.00
C ALA A 43 4.84 -1.31 -34.26
N LYS A 44 4.44 -1.77 -33.07
CA LYS A 44 3.65 -0.95 -32.13
C LYS A 44 4.49 0.27 -31.76
N THR A 45 4.06 1.43 -32.23
CA THR A 45 4.63 2.72 -31.80
C THR A 45 4.21 2.95 -30.35
N TYR A 46 5.12 2.68 -29.43
CA TYR A 46 4.95 3.13 -28.05
C TYR A 46 5.34 4.60 -28.00
N TYR A 47 4.35 5.49 -27.94
CA TYR A 47 4.60 6.89 -27.63
C TYR A 47 5.21 6.97 -26.22
N ALA A 48 6.28 7.74 -26.08
CA ALA A 48 6.80 8.07 -24.76
C ALA A 48 5.70 8.80 -23.98
N ALA A 49 5.27 8.22 -22.85
CA ALA A 49 4.29 8.86 -21.98
C ALA A 49 4.83 10.22 -21.53
N GLN A 50 4.03 11.28 -21.65
CA GLN A 50 4.43 12.59 -21.18
C GLN A 50 4.51 12.58 -19.65
N VAL A 51 5.36 13.45 -19.10
CA VAL A 51 5.44 13.64 -17.66
C VAL A 51 4.04 13.98 -17.12
N GLY A 52 3.58 13.19 -16.16
CA GLY A 52 2.28 13.37 -15.50
C GLY A 52 1.09 12.65 -16.16
N ASP A 53 1.24 11.98 -17.31
CA ASP A 53 0.15 11.18 -17.89
C ASP A 53 -0.29 10.06 -16.94
N THR A 54 0.67 9.33 -16.37
CA THR A 54 0.41 8.29 -15.35
C THR A 54 -0.30 8.88 -14.14
N THR A 55 0.14 10.05 -13.67
CA THR A 55 -0.48 10.71 -12.51
C THR A 55 -1.92 11.11 -12.77
N ARG A 56 -2.19 11.75 -13.93
CA ARG A 56 -3.55 12.10 -14.34
C ARG A 56 -4.43 10.86 -14.48
N HIS A 57 -3.90 9.79 -15.07
CA HIS A 57 -4.61 8.52 -15.21
C HIS A 57 -4.97 7.92 -13.85
N LEU A 58 -4.04 7.88 -12.90
CA LEU A 58 -4.29 7.35 -11.56
C LEU A 58 -5.28 8.22 -10.77
N LEU A 59 -5.21 9.55 -10.88
CA LEU A 59 -6.18 10.44 -10.25
C LEU A 59 -7.58 10.24 -10.82
N GLN A 60 -7.69 10.05 -12.14
CA GLN A 60 -8.98 9.77 -12.78
C GLN A 60 -9.53 8.42 -12.35
N LEU A 61 -8.69 7.39 -12.24
CA LEU A 61 -9.06 6.08 -11.72
C LEU A 61 -9.54 6.16 -10.26
N GLN A 62 -8.87 6.95 -9.42
CA GLN A 62 -9.26 7.18 -8.03
C GLN A 62 -10.60 7.94 -7.93
N ALA A 63 -10.80 8.95 -8.78
CA ALA A 63 -12.03 9.75 -8.81
C ALA A 63 -13.24 8.93 -9.31
N ASP A 64 -13.03 8.03 -10.26
CA ASP A 64 -14.07 7.11 -10.77
C ASP A 64 -14.51 6.12 -9.68
N GLY A 65 -13.59 5.66 -8.83
CA GLY A 65 -13.92 4.80 -7.70
C GLY A 65 -14.40 3.40 -8.07
N THR A 66 -14.40 3.04 -9.36
CA THR A 66 -14.82 1.72 -9.86
C THR A 66 -13.92 0.57 -9.39
N GLN A 67 -12.68 0.88 -9.03
CA GLN A 67 -11.72 -0.06 -8.43
C GLN A 67 -11.78 -0.07 -6.89
N ALA A 68 -12.72 0.65 -6.27
CA ALA A 68 -12.89 0.61 -4.83
C ALA A 68 -13.31 -0.79 -4.36
N GLY A 69 -12.83 -1.19 -3.19
CA GLY A 69 -13.26 -2.42 -2.55
C GLY A 69 -14.74 -2.39 -2.15
N LYS A 70 -15.27 -3.55 -1.78
CA LYS A 70 -16.65 -3.66 -1.29
C LYS A 70 -16.87 -2.76 -0.06
N HIS A 71 -17.95 -1.99 -0.05
CA HIS A 71 -18.37 -1.26 1.13
C HIS A 71 -18.78 -2.22 2.25
N LEU A 72 -18.20 -2.05 3.44
CA LEU A 72 -18.45 -2.87 4.63
C LEU A 72 -19.14 -2.02 5.71
N PRO A 73 -20.46 -1.83 5.63
CA PRO A 73 -21.18 -1.08 6.66
C PRO A 73 -21.15 -1.83 7.99
N MET A 74 -21.04 -1.08 9.08
CA MET A 74 -21.14 -1.65 10.42
C MET A 74 -22.58 -2.11 10.67
N LEU A 75 -22.75 -3.31 11.23
CA LEU A 75 -24.08 -3.84 11.54
C LEU A 75 -24.74 -2.97 12.62
N GLY A 76 -26.05 -2.76 12.52
CA GLY A 76 -26.80 -1.87 13.43
C GLY A 76 -26.65 -2.23 14.91
N ASP A 77 -26.56 -3.51 15.24
CA ASP A 77 -26.36 -3.98 16.62
C ASP A 77 -24.98 -3.57 17.16
N GLU A 78 -23.93 -3.74 16.35
CA GLU A 78 -22.56 -3.35 16.72
C GLU A 78 -22.43 -1.82 16.82
N ALA A 79 -23.11 -1.08 15.95
CA ALA A 79 -23.21 0.38 16.02
C ALA A 79 -23.87 0.84 17.31
N SER A 80 -24.97 0.19 17.68
CA SER A 80 -25.68 0.49 18.93
C SER A 80 -24.84 0.13 20.15
N ALA A 81 -24.10 -0.97 20.11
CA ALA A 81 -23.19 -1.37 21.20
C ALA A 81 -22.02 -0.38 21.37
N SER A 82 -21.41 0.05 20.26
CA SER A 82 -20.32 1.04 20.26
C SER A 82 -20.78 2.39 20.79
N TYR A 83 -21.95 2.86 20.34
CA TYR A 83 -22.54 4.12 20.83
C TYR A 83 -22.84 4.07 22.32
N ARG A 84 -23.41 2.97 22.81
CA ARG A 84 -23.65 2.78 24.25
C ARG A 84 -22.36 2.78 25.07
N ARG A 85 -21.27 2.19 24.55
CA ARG A 85 -19.96 2.23 25.20
C ARG A 85 -19.41 3.66 25.25
N TYR A 86 -19.57 4.42 24.18
CA TYR A 86 -19.21 5.84 24.15
C TYR A 86 -19.95 6.63 25.23
N LEU A 87 -21.27 6.48 25.35
CA LEU A 87 -22.04 7.13 26.41
C LEU A 87 -21.55 6.75 27.81
N LYS A 88 -21.31 5.46 28.05
CA LYS A 88 -20.78 4.97 29.34
C LYS A 88 -19.39 5.51 29.68
N SER A 89 -18.59 5.91 28.68
CA SER A 89 -17.23 6.40 28.94
C SER A 89 -17.20 7.69 29.77
N PHE A 90 -18.25 8.51 29.66
CA PHE A 90 -18.38 9.75 30.44
C PHE A 90 -18.83 9.52 31.89
N GLU A 91 -19.33 8.33 32.22
CA GLU A 91 -19.73 7.99 33.60
C GLU A 91 -18.50 7.75 34.51
N HIS A 92 -17.30 7.66 33.92
CA HIS A 92 -16.06 7.38 34.63
C HIS A 92 -15.26 8.67 34.78
N PRO A 93 -15.05 9.19 36.00
CA PRO A 93 -14.25 10.39 36.20
C PRO A 93 -12.79 10.12 35.80
N ILE A 94 -12.12 11.17 35.33
CA ILE A 94 -10.67 11.12 35.09
C ILE A 94 -9.98 10.98 36.45
N PRO A 95 -9.15 9.96 36.68
CA PRO A 95 -8.42 9.82 37.93
C PRO A 95 -7.40 10.96 38.12
N GLU A 96 -7.28 11.46 39.35
CA GLU A 96 -6.24 12.43 39.73
C GLU A 96 -4.82 11.85 39.54
N TYR A 97 -4.67 10.55 39.73
CA TYR A 97 -3.41 9.83 39.58
C TYR A 97 -3.65 8.52 38.84
N TYR A 98 -2.87 8.28 37.78
CA TYR A 98 -2.79 6.97 37.14
C TYR A 98 -1.78 6.09 37.87
N GLN A 99 -2.12 4.82 38.10
CA GLN A 99 -1.14 3.87 38.62
C GLN A 99 -0.10 3.56 37.54
N THR A 100 1.18 3.81 37.83
CA THR A 100 2.28 3.48 36.93
C THR A 100 2.58 1.98 37.03
N THR A 101 1.82 1.14 36.34
CA THR A 101 2.17 -0.28 36.18
C THR A 101 3.05 -0.48 34.95
N VAL A 102 4.33 -0.10 35.07
CA VAL A 102 5.40 -0.75 34.30
C VAL A 102 5.96 -1.86 35.18
N GLY A 103 5.84 -3.11 34.74
CA GLY A 103 5.91 -4.31 35.57
C GLY A 103 7.13 -4.38 36.49
N LYS A 104 6.88 -4.48 37.79
CA LYS A 104 7.85 -5.06 38.74
C LYS A 104 7.58 -6.56 38.77
N ASN A 105 8.20 -7.31 37.85
CA ASN A 105 8.30 -8.77 37.98
C ASN A 105 9.10 -9.08 39.25
N SER A 106 8.43 -9.15 40.39
CA SER A 106 8.98 -9.77 41.60
C SER A 106 8.59 -11.24 41.55
N ASN A 107 9.32 -12.01 40.73
CA ASN A 107 9.43 -13.44 40.94
C ASN A 107 10.32 -13.63 42.17
N ASN A 108 9.74 -13.48 43.37
CA ASN A 108 10.35 -13.91 44.60
C ASN A 108 9.95 -15.37 44.82
N GLY A 109 10.94 -16.24 44.90
CA GLY A 109 10.76 -17.69 44.89
C GLY A 109 9.97 -18.22 46.08
N ARG A 110 9.25 -19.31 45.82
CA ARG A 110 9.15 -20.51 46.64
C ARG A 110 8.58 -21.65 45.80
#